data_AF-A0A8T5YRB0-F1
#
_entry.id   AF-A0A8T5YRB0-F1
#
_cell.length_a   1.000
_cell.length_b   1.000
_cell.length_c   1.000
_cell.angle_alpha   90.00
_cell.angle_beta   90.00
_cell.angle_gamma   90.00
#
_symmetry.space_group_name_H-M   'P 1'
#
loop_
_entity.id
_entity.type
_entity.pdbx_description
1 polymer ?
#
loop_
_entity_poly.entity_id
_entity_poly.type
_entity_poly.pdbx_seq_one_letter_code
_entity_poly.pdbx_strand_id
1 'polypeptide(L)'
;MPRLLLVSAALAAVLSLSACGSNVSLAEPQPIRGYASNMGTFQNFIATRPTPSGFRRMYPDVQLVLPQDIATMEMRNNNSRYFAQLDN
;
A
#
# COMPACT_ATOMS: atom_id res chain seq x y z
N MET A 1 1.72 29.48 -54.78
CA MET A 1 1.26 28.46 -53.80
C MET A 1 2.16 28.46 -52.55
N PRO A 2 1.97 29.35 -51.55
CA PRO A 2 2.79 29.32 -50.32
C PRO A 2 1.99 29.05 -49.03
N ARG A 3 0.65 29.09 -49.08
CA ARG A 3 -0.21 28.96 -47.89
C ARG A 3 -0.38 27.52 -47.39
N LEU A 4 -0.11 26.51 -48.23
CA LEU A 4 -0.27 25.09 -47.86
C LEU A 4 0.93 24.51 -47.09
N LEU A 5 2.11 25.13 -47.20
CA LEU A 5 3.35 24.67 -46.58
C LEU A 5 3.54 25.15 -45.13
N LEU A 6 2.81 26.18 -44.70
CA LEU A 6 2.88 26.73 -43.35
C LEU A 6 1.99 25.97 -42.34
N VAL A 7 0.97 25.24 -42.82
CA VAL A 7 0.06 24.47 -41.95
C VAL A 7 0.71 23.16 -41.50
N SER A 8 1.60 22.59 -42.30
CA SER A 8 2.29 21.31 -42.02
C SER A 8 3.36 21.44 -40.93
N ALA A 9 3.94 22.63 -40.74
CA ALA A 9 4.95 22.88 -39.72
C ALA A 9 4.34 23.06 -38.31
N ALA A 10 3.08 23.47 -38.21
CA ALA A 10 2.40 23.64 -36.93
C ALA A 10 1.93 22.31 -36.31
N LEU A 11 1.67 21.28 -37.13
CA LEU A 11 1.16 19.99 -36.65
C LEU A 11 2.25 19.08 -36.05
N ALA A 12 3.52 19.33 -36.35
CA ALA A 12 4.64 18.53 -35.85
C ALA A 12 5.08 18.90 -34.42
N ALA A 13 4.69 20.06 -33.90
CA ALA A 13 5.15 20.57 -32.60
C ALA A 13 4.30 20.12 -31.39
N VAL A 14 3.17 19.43 -31.62
CA VAL A 14 2.22 19.06 -30.55
C VAL A 14 2.43 17.62 -30.03
N LEU A 15 3.29 16.81 -30.67
CA LEU A 15 3.49 15.39 -30.33
C LEU A 15 4.60 15.13 -29.30
N SER A 16 5.29 16.16 -28.81
CA SER A 16 6.52 16.00 -28.00
C SER A 16 6.33 16.07 -26.47
N LEU A 17 5.11 16.07 -25.92
CA LEU A 17 4.91 16.18 -24.46
C LEU A 17 4.45 14.90 -23.74
N SER A 18 4.38 13.75 -24.40
CA SER A 18 3.91 12.52 -23.74
C SER A 18 5.04 11.54 -23.43
N ALA A 19 5.97 11.92 -22.56
CA ALA A 19 7.02 11.01 -22.08
C ALA A 19 7.48 11.29 -20.64
N CYS A 20 6.54 11.58 -19.74
CA CYS A 20 6.73 11.33 -18.30
C CYS A 20 5.76 10.24 -17.84
N GLY A 21 5.70 9.15 -18.62
CA GLY A 21 5.15 7.89 -18.13
C GLY A 21 6.22 7.21 -17.31
N SER A 22 6.42 7.67 -16.07
CA SER A 22 7.07 6.84 -15.07
C SER A 22 6.29 5.54 -15.05
N ASN A 23 6.90 4.44 -15.50
CA ASN A 23 6.35 3.11 -15.32
C ASN A 23 6.33 2.86 -13.80
N VAL A 24 5.28 3.35 -13.14
CA VAL A 24 4.98 3.00 -11.75
C VAL A 24 4.59 1.54 -11.82
N SER A 25 5.60 0.68 -11.66
CA SER A 25 5.34 -0.70 -11.28
C SER A 25 4.55 -0.60 -9.98
N LEU A 26 3.26 -0.92 -10.05
CA LEU A 26 2.42 -1.19 -8.88
C LEU A 26 2.92 -2.50 -8.26
N ALA A 27 4.18 -2.50 -7.80
CA ALA A 27 4.71 -3.60 -7.03
C ALA A 27 3.86 -3.67 -5.76
N GLU A 28 3.09 -4.75 -5.65
CA GLU A 28 2.25 -4.96 -4.49
C GLU A 28 3.16 -5.01 -3.25
N PRO A 29 2.78 -4.35 -2.14
CA PRO A 29 3.61 -4.35 -0.94
C PRO A 29 3.93 -5.77 -0.50
N GLN A 30 5.22 -6.05 -0.29
CA GLN A 30 5.66 -7.37 0.12
C GLN A 30 5.28 -7.63 1.59
N PRO A 31 4.81 -8.84 1.94
CA PRO A 31 4.49 -9.20 3.32
C PRO A 31 5.70 -9.08 4.26
N ILE A 32 5.47 -8.52 5.44
CA ILE A 32 6.44 -8.46 6.55
C ILE A 32 6.26 -9.71 7.40
N ARG A 33 7.26 -10.59 7.34
CA ARG A 33 7.31 -11.84 8.11
C ARG A 33 7.90 -11.64 9.51
N GLY A 34 7.49 -12.48 10.45
CA GLY A 34 7.97 -12.50 11.82
C GLY A 34 7.24 -11.53 12.75
N TYR A 35 7.90 -11.20 13.88
CA TYR A 35 7.31 -10.34 14.91
C TYR A 35 7.22 -8.88 14.46
N ALA A 36 6.17 -8.20 14.91
CA ALA A 36 6.04 -6.75 14.78
C ALA A 36 7.06 -6.04 15.69
N SER A 37 8.32 -6.05 15.28
CA SER A 37 9.46 -5.50 16.02
C SER A 37 9.71 -4.03 15.69
N ASN A 38 9.49 -3.63 14.44
CA ASN A 38 9.55 -2.23 14.02
C ASN A 38 8.19 -1.55 14.25
N MET A 39 8.01 -1.00 15.45
CA MET A 39 6.75 -0.36 15.84
C MET A 39 6.41 0.88 14.99
N GLY A 40 7.39 1.65 14.51
CA GLY A 40 7.12 2.81 13.66
C GLY A 40 6.48 2.42 12.32
N THR A 41 7.03 1.39 11.67
CA THR A 41 6.47 0.86 10.42
C THR A 41 5.09 0.24 10.64
N PHE A 42 4.93 -0.48 11.75
CA PHE A 42 3.65 -1.08 12.12
C PHE A 42 2.57 0.00 12.35
N GLN A 43 2.86 1.04 13.13
CA GLN A 43 1.90 2.11 13.40
C GLN A 43 1.54 2.89 12.14
N ASN A 44 2.50 3.17 11.26
CA ASN A 44 2.22 3.80 9.97
C ASN A 44 1.27 2.96 9.12
N PHE A 45 1.44 1.64 9.11
CA PHE A 45 0.52 0.73 8.43
C PHE A 45 -0.88 0.74 9.05
N ILE A 46 -0.99 0.65 10.38
CA ILE A 46 -2.29 0.73 11.09
C ILE A 46 -3.00 2.05 10.79
N ALA A 47 -2.26 3.17 10.72
CA ALA A 47 -2.83 4.48 10.41
C ALA A 47 -3.50 4.55 9.02
N THR A 48 -3.17 3.64 8.10
CA THR A 48 -3.88 3.51 6.81
C THR A 48 -5.26 2.86 6.91
N ARG A 49 -5.65 2.41 8.11
CA ARG A 49 -6.90 1.68 8.39
C ARG A 49 -7.09 0.47 7.45
N PRO A 50 -6.17 -0.51 7.48
CA PRO A 50 -6.26 -1.67 6.61
C PRO A 50 -7.50 -2.50 6.92
N THR A 51 -8.07 -3.13 5.89
CA THR A 51 -9.10 -4.15 6.10
C THR A 51 -8.50 -5.36 6.83
N PRO A 52 -9.31 -6.20 7.51
CA PRO A 52 -8.81 -7.40 8.18
C PRO A 52 -8.06 -8.38 7.25
N SER A 53 -8.45 -8.45 5.98
CA SER A 53 -7.76 -9.25 4.97
C SER A 53 -6.45 -8.59 4.52
N GLY A 54 -6.42 -7.26 4.38
CA GLY A 54 -5.21 -6.50 4.09
C GLY A 54 -4.16 -6.62 5.20
N PHE A 55 -4.60 -6.55 6.47
CA PHE A 55 -3.72 -6.78 7.62
C PHE A 55 -3.08 -8.16 7.56
N ARG A 56 -3.89 -9.23 7.39
CA ARG A 56 -3.39 -10.62 7.32
C ARG A 56 -2.46 -10.87 6.14
N ARG A 57 -2.64 -10.15 5.02
CA ARG A 57 -1.72 -10.21 3.88
C ARG A 57 -0.38 -9.57 4.21
N MET A 58 -0.39 -8.39 4.84
CA MET A 58 0.82 -7.62 5.10
C MET A 58 1.62 -8.15 6.31
N TYR A 59 0.94 -8.60 7.36
CA TYR A 59 1.53 -9.13 8.60
C TYR A 59 0.97 -10.53 8.90
N PRO A 60 1.36 -11.56 8.11
CA PRO A 60 0.80 -12.91 8.24
C PRO A 60 1.12 -13.60 9.57
N ASP A 61 2.22 -13.20 10.22
CA ASP A 61 2.69 -13.83 11.47
C ASP A 61 2.26 -13.07 12.73
N VAL A 62 1.52 -11.96 12.56
CA VAL A 62 0.89 -11.22 13.67
C VAL A 62 -0.57 -11.65 13.78
N GLN A 63 -0.96 -12.14 14.95
CA GLN A 63 -2.34 -12.52 15.18
C GLN A 63 -3.22 -11.27 15.28
N LEU A 64 -4.11 -11.10 14.30
CA LEU A 64 -5.17 -10.10 14.37
C LEU A 64 -6.28 -10.61 15.30
N VAL A 65 -6.61 -9.83 16.32
CA VAL A 65 -7.70 -10.09 17.25
C VAL A 65 -8.75 -8.99 17.05
N LEU A 66 -9.95 -9.38 16.63
CA LEU A 66 -11.06 -8.45 16.39
C LEU A 66 -11.91 -8.26 17.65
N PRO A 67 -12.76 -7.22 17.71
CA PRO A 67 -13.76 -7.13 18.75
C PRO A 67 -14.59 -8.41 18.84
N GLN A 68 -14.88 -8.84 20.07
CA GLN A 68 -15.58 -10.09 20.41
C GLN A 68 -14.76 -11.38 20.27
N ASP A 69 -13.56 -11.35 19.69
CA ASP A 69 -12.66 -12.50 19.73
C ASP A 69 -12.18 -12.77 21.16
N ILE A 70 -12.11 -14.05 21.52
CA ILE A 70 -11.57 -14.50 22.81
C ILE A 70 -10.07 -14.77 22.65
N ALA A 71 -9.26 -14.13 23.51
CA ALA A 71 -7.82 -14.37 23.60
C ALA A 71 -7.45 -14.93 24.98
N THR A 72 -6.45 -15.82 25.02
CA THR A 72 -5.94 -16.38 26.28
C THR A 72 -5.05 -15.38 27.02
N MET A 73 -5.03 -15.45 28.35
CA MET A 73 -4.21 -14.61 29.24
C MET A 73 -2.74 -15.07 29.37
N GLU A 74 -2.26 -15.87 28.42
CA GLU A 74 -0.92 -16.44 28.48
C GLU A 74 0.15 -15.42 28.07
N MET A 75 1.26 -15.41 28.81
CA MET A 75 2.48 -14.67 28.45
C MET A 75 3.27 -15.47 27.41
N ARG A 76 3.47 -14.89 26.21
CA ARG A 76 4.24 -15.52 25.15
C ARG A 76 5.17 -14.52 24.48
N ASN A 77 6.48 -14.78 24.55
CA ASN A 77 7.51 -13.93 23.95
C ASN A 77 7.66 -14.15 22.44
N ASN A 78 7.02 -15.18 21.90
CA ASN A 78 7.13 -15.61 20.51
C ASN A 78 5.80 -15.45 19.74
N ASN A 79 4.92 -14.56 20.20
CA ASN A 79 3.60 -14.36 19.61
C ASN A 79 3.22 -12.86 19.69
N SER A 80 3.22 -12.20 18.52
CA SER A 80 2.71 -10.84 18.41
C SER A 80 1.20 -10.88 18.17
N ARG A 81 0.44 -10.17 19.01
CA ARG A 81 -1.02 -10.02 18.86
C ARG A 81 -1.36 -8.55 18.70
N TYR A 82 -2.20 -8.22 17.72
CA TYR A 82 -2.76 -6.89 17.54
C TYR A 82 -4.26 -6.92 17.77
N PHE A 83 -4.71 -6.17 18.78
CA PHE A 83 -6.12 -6.03 19.12
C PHE A 83 -6.67 -4.81 18.38
N ALA A 84 -7.49 -5.08 17.35
CA ALA A 84 -7.99 -4.03 16.47
C ALA A 84 -9.14 -3.25 17.12
N GLN A 85 -9.12 -1.94 16.92
CA GLN A 85 -10.28 -1.08 17.12
C GLN A 85 -10.94 -0.89 15.75
N LEU A 86 -12.26 -1.05 15.70
CA LEU A 86 -13.04 -0.82 14.49
C LEU A 86 -13.68 0.57 14.59
N ASP A 87 -13.64 1.31 13.49
CA ASP A 87 -14.42 2.54 13.35
C ASP A 87 -15.91 2.13 13.33
N ASN A 88 -16.72 2.70 14.23
CA ASN A 88 -18.16 2.46 14.31
C ASN A 88 -18.92 3.32 13.30
#